data_AF-A0A970QDM2-F1
#
_entry.id   AF-A0A970QDM2-F1
#
_cell.length_a   1.000
_cell.length_b   1.000
_cell.length_c   1.000
_cell.angle_alpha   90.00
_cell.angle_beta   90.00
_cell.angle_gamma   90.00
#
_symmetry.space_group_name_H-M   'P 1'
#
loop_
_entity.id
_entity.type
_entity.pdbx_description
1 polymer ?
#
loop_
_entity_poly.entity_id
_entity_poly.type
_entity_poly.pdbx_seq_one_letter_code
_entity_poly.pdbx_strand_id
1 'polypeptide(L)'
;MDIHVMKRQGLSQRQIARKLGISRNTVKKYLDEPTLAMKKQSVSSRKSHLDAYRGNIEAWLMEDMDYKATWIYDRLRPMGFAGSYEIVKRAVHG
;
A
#
# COMPACT_ATOMS: atom_id res chain seq x y z
N MET A 1 19.12 10.38 -3.26
CA MET A 1 19.44 10.67 -4.68
C MET A 1 18.18 11.13 -5.39
N ASP A 2 18.18 12.35 -5.94
CA ASP A 2 17.03 12.92 -6.67
C ASP A 2 17.08 12.65 -8.18
N ILE A 3 15.91 12.36 -8.75
CA ILE A 3 15.74 12.10 -10.19
C ILE A 3 16.19 13.29 -11.05
N HIS A 4 15.92 14.51 -10.60
CA HIS A 4 16.31 15.74 -11.30
C HIS A 4 17.83 15.92 -11.38
N VAL A 5 18.55 15.57 -10.30
CA VAL A 5 20.01 15.65 -10.27
C VAL A 5 20.59 14.66 -11.28
N MET A 6 20.09 13.43 -11.31
CA MET A 6 20.53 12.43 -12.29
C MET A 6 20.21 12.84 -13.73
N LYS A 7 19.05 13.47 -13.97
CA LYS A 7 18.72 13.96 -15.31
C LYS A 7 19.63 15.11 -15.75
N ARG A 8 19.99 16.04 -14.84
CA ARG A 8 20.97 17.11 -15.10
C ARG A 8 22.39 16.57 -15.34
N GLN A 9 22.73 15.43 -14.74
CA GLN A 9 23.98 14.70 -15.00
C GLN A 9 23.99 13.97 -16.36
N GLY A 10 22.96 14.14 -17.20
CA GLY A 10 22.89 13.54 -18.53
C GLY A 10 22.40 12.09 -18.55
N LEU A 11 21.99 11.52 -17.40
CA LEU A 11 21.46 10.15 -17.37
C LEU A 11 20.12 10.09 -18.11
N SER A 12 19.96 9.03 -18.92
CA SER A 12 18.68 8.70 -19.53
C SER A 12 17.68 8.24 -18.48
N GLN A 13 16.38 8.42 -18.73
CA GLN A 13 15.33 7.93 -17.83
C GLN A 13 15.44 6.42 -17.55
N ARG A 14 15.96 5.63 -18.51
CA ARG A 14 16.20 4.19 -18.35
C ARG A 14 17.31 3.90 -17.34
N GLN A 15 18.41 4.67 -17.38
CA GLN A 15 19.50 4.55 -16.43
C GLN A 15 19.05 4.98 -15.02
N ILE A 16 18.26 6.05 -14.94
CA ILE A 16 17.68 6.52 -13.67
C ILE A 16 16.76 5.46 -13.07
N ALA A 17 15.87 4.87 -13.88
CA ALA A 17 14.97 3.79 -13.45
C ALA A 17 15.74 2.58 -12.90
N ARG A 18 16.78 2.12 -13.61
CA ARG A 18 17.65 1.02 -13.16
C ARG A 18 18.41 1.36 -11.87
N LYS A 19 18.89 2.59 -11.73
CA LYS A 19 19.67 3.03 -10.57
C LYS A 19 18.81 3.23 -9.32
N LEU A 20 17.54 3.61 -9.48
CA LEU A 20 16.59 3.85 -8.40
C LEU A 20 15.65 2.67 -8.14
N GLY A 21 15.66 1.62 -8.98
CA GLY A 21 14.76 0.47 -8.84
C GLY A 21 13.28 0.79 -9.05
N ILE A 22 12.96 1.90 -9.74
CA ILE A 22 11.58 2.34 -10.01
C ILE A 22 11.26 2.26 -11.50
N SER A 23 9.97 2.20 -11.83
CA SER A 23 9.55 2.14 -13.23
C SER A 23 9.93 3.40 -14.01
N ARG A 24 10.20 3.25 -15.31
CA ARG A 24 10.44 4.40 -16.22
C ARG A 24 9.28 5.40 -16.18
N ASN A 25 8.05 4.92 -16.03
CA ASN A 25 6.87 5.77 -15.95
C ASN A 25 6.90 6.65 -14.68
N THR A 26 7.36 6.10 -13.56
CA THR A 26 7.58 6.85 -12.31
C THR A 26 8.68 7.90 -12.49
N VAL A 27 9.79 7.55 -13.17
CA VAL A 27 10.86 8.51 -13.47
C VAL A 27 10.34 9.66 -14.34
N LYS A 28 9.59 9.35 -15.40
CA LYS A 28 8.98 10.36 -16.27
C LYS A 28 8.03 11.26 -15.47
N LYS A 29 7.11 10.67 -14.69
CA LYS A 29 6.18 11.41 -13.85
C LYS A 29 6.89 12.36 -12.88
N TYR A 30 7.99 11.92 -12.28
CA TYR A 30 8.75 12.75 -11.34
C TYR A 30 9.59 13.83 -12.02
N LEU A 31 9.92 13.68 -13.30
CA LEU A 31 10.53 14.74 -14.10
C LEU A 31 9.50 15.77 -14.58
N ASP A 32 8.30 15.31 -14.93
CA ASP A 32 7.21 16.18 -15.42
C ASP A 32 6.52 16.94 -14.26
N GLU A 33 6.43 16.33 -13.08
CA GLU A 33 5.84 16.92 -11.86
C GLU A 33 6.84 16.92 -10.70
N PRO A 34 7.68 17.96 -10.56
CA PRO A 34 8.72 18.04 -9.54
C PRO A 34 8.17 18.03 -8.10
N THR A 35 6.95 18.54 -7.92
CA THR A 35 6.25 18.60 -6.64
C THR A 35 5.88 17.22 -6.10
N LEU A 36 5.63 16.24 -6.98
CA LEU A 36 5.38 14.86 -6.60
C LEU A 36 6.64 14.11 -6.18
N ALA A 37 7.81 14.50 -6.69
CA ALA A 37 9.07 13.86 -6.32
C ALA A 37 9.48 14.18 -4.87
N MET A 38 9.25 15.41 -4.40
CA MET A 38 9.45 15.78 -2.98
C MET A 38 8.46 15.07 -2.06
N LYS A 39 7.25 14.84 -2.54
CA LYS A 39 6.28 13.96 -1.90
C LYS A 39 6.70 12.52 -2.19
N LYS A 40 7.88 12.10 -1.68
CA LYS A 40 8.22 10.69 -1.46
C LYS A 40 6.91 10.04 -1.11
N GLN A 41 6.40 9.18 -2.00
CA GLN A 41 5.20 8.44 -1.72
C GLN A 41 5.58 7.62 -0.50
N SER A 42 5.31 8.16 0.69
CA SER A 42 5.00 7.41 1.89
C SER A 42 4.15 6.33 1.32
N VAL A 43 4.71 5.11 1.26
CA VAL A 43 4.07 3.92 0.70
C VAL A 43 2.64 4.07 1.14
N SER A 44 1.77 4.45 0.21
CA SER A 44 0.40 4.76 0.60
C SER A 44 -0.03 3.37 0.98
N SER A 45 -0.04 3.10 2.29
CA SER A 45 -0.85 2.08 2.88
C SER A 45 -2.18 2.38 2.21
N ARG A 46 -2.48 1.56 1.19
CA ARG A 46 -3.77 1.63 0.53
C ARG A 46 -4.70 1.59 1.73
N LYS A 47 -5.45 2.67 1.95
CA LYS A 47 -6.46 2.73 3.00
C LYS A 47 -7.34 1.55 2.71
N SER A 48 -7.01 0.43 3.33
CA SER A 48 -7.66 -0.81 3.06
C SER A 48 -9.03 -0.60 3.66
N HIS A 49 -10.08 -1.01 2.97
CA HIS A 49 -11.41 -0.96 3.57
C HIS A 49 -11.45 -1.69 4.93
N LEU A 50 -10.45 -2.53 5.19
CA LEU A 50 -10.17 -3.20 6.45
C LEU A 50 -9.60 -2.29 7.55
N ASP A 51 -8.93 -1.18 7.26
CA ASP A 51 -8.38 -0.28 8.28
C ASP A 51 -9.47 0.30 9.19
N ALA A 52 -10.67 0.54 8.67
CA ALA A 52 -11.83 0.99 9.47
C ALA A 52 -12.32 -0.07 10.47
N TYR A 53 -12.05 -1.35 10.19
CA TYR A 53 -12.50 -2.48 11.01
C TYR A 53 -11.34 -3.20 11.70
N ARG A 54 -10.09 -2.73 11.52
CA ARG A 54 -8.89 -3.38 12.03
C ARG A 54 -8.89 -3.50 13.54
N GLY A 55 -9.35 -2.46 14.25
CA GLY A 55 -9.49 -2.50 15.71
C GLY A 55 -10.51 -3.54 16.18
N ASN A 56 -11.59 -3.76 15.44
CA ASN A 56 -12.57 -4.80 15.77
C ASN A 56 -12.01 -6.20 15.52
N ILE A 57 -11.29 -6.37 14.41
CA ILE A 57 -10.63 -7.64 14.07
C ILE A 57 -9.57 -7.99 15.10
N GLU A 58 -8.77 -7.01 15.52
CA GLU A 58 -7.73 -7.18 16.54
C GLU A 58 -8.31 -7.48 17.93
N ALA A 59 -9.41 -6.83 18.31
CA ALA A 59 -10.14 -7.15 19.53
C ALA A 59 -10.67 -8.58 19.53
N TRP A 60 -11.25 -9.04 18.40
CA TRP A 60 -11.69 -10.43 18.26
C TRP A 60 -10.49 -11.40 18.32
N LEU A 61 -9.40 -11.12 17.60
CA LEU A 61 -8.19 -11.96 17.64
C LEU A 61 -7.54 -12.03 19.02
N MET A 62 -7.64 -10.97 19.82
CA MET A 62 -7.16 -10.97 21.21
C MET A 62 -8.04 -11.81 22.15
N GLU A 63 -9.35 -11.88 21.89
CA GLU A 63 -10.29 -12.68 22.70
C GLU A 63 -10.16 -14.18 22.43
N ASP A 64 -9.84 -14.59 21.20
CA ASP A 64 -9.65 -16.01 20.87
C ASP A 64 -8.68 -16.19 19.68
N MET A 65 -7.56 -16.87 19.93
CA MET A 65 -6.52 -17.09 18.92
C MET A 65 -6.92 -18.07 17.81
N ASP A 66 -8.06 -18.76 17.97
CA ASP A 66 -8.59 -19.74 17.01
C ASP A 66 -9.65 -19.17 16.06
N TYR A 67 -9.90 -17.85 16.07
CA TYR A 67 -10.88 -17.26 15.18
C TYR A 67 -10.51 -17.43 13.70
N LYS A 68 -11.36 -18.18 13.00
CA LYS A 68 -11.27 -18.35 11.55
C LYS A 68 -11.63 -17.04 10.87
N ALA A 69 -10.81 -16.63 9.90
CA ALA A 69 -11.08 -15.47 9.05
C ALA A 69 -12.49 -15.45 8.43
N THR A 70 -13.11 -16.63 8.26
CA THR A 70 -14.49 -16.80 7.77
C THR A 70 -15.52 -16.19 8.72
N TRP A 71 -15.39 -16.43 10.02
CA TRP A 71 -16.30 -15.87 11.04
C TRP A 71 -16.19 -14.36 11.12
N ILE A 72 -14.97 -13.84 11.04
CA ILE A 72 -14.71 -12.40 11.04
C ILE A 72 -15.33 -11.76 9.80
N TYR A 73 -15.18 -12.38 8.62
CA TYR A 73 -15.78 -11.90 7.38
C TYR A 73 -17.31 -11.90 7.42
N ASP A 74 -17.93 -12.96 7.94
CA ASP A 74 -19.38 -13.06 8.08
C ASP A 74 -19.95 -12.01 9.04
N ARG A 75 -19.17 -11.59 10.05
CA ARG A 75 -19.54 -10.51 10.99
C ARG A 75 -19.32 -9.12 10.42
N LEU A 76 -18.32 -8.96 9.53
CA LEU A 76 -18.02 -7.71 8.83
C LEU A 76 -19.02 -7.38 7.73
N ARG A 77 -19.52 -8.39 7.01
CA ARG A 77 -20.49 -8.21 5.92
C ARG A 77 -21.76 -7.43 6.32
N PRO A 78 -22.47 -7.76 7.42
CA PRO A 78 -23.63 -6.98 7.86
C PRO A 78 -23.26 -5.61 8.42
N MET A 79 -22.00 -5.38 8.82
CA MET A 79 -21.49 -4.06 9.25
C MET A 79 -21.16 -3.12 8.07
N GLY A 80 -21.43 -3.54 6.83
CA GLY A 80 -21.18 -2.74 5.62
C GLY A 80 -19.77 -2.91 5.04
N PHE A 81 -19.06 -3.99 5.40
CA PHE A 81 -17.74 -4.26 4.82
C PHE A 81 -17.85 -4.61 3.33
N ALA A 82 -17.27 -3.74 2.50
CA ALA A 82 -17.20 -3.89 1.04
C ALA A 82 -15.90 -4.57 0.56
N GLY A 83 -15.02 -5.00 1.48
CA GLY A 83 -13.77 -5.68 1.13
C GLY A 83 -13.97 -7.17 0.84
N SER A 84 -12.96 -7.81 0.27
CA SER A 84 -12.98 -9.25 0.01
C SER A 84 -12.52 -10.06 1.21
N TYR A 85 -12.99 -11.32 1.27
CA TYR A 85 -12.56 -12.32 2.24
C TYR A 85 -11.03 -12.46 2.32
N GLU A 86 -10.34 -12.41 1.18
CA GLU A 86 -8.88 -12.52 1.11
C GLU A 86 -8.15 -11.43 1.90
N ILE A 87 -8.72 -10.21 1.98
CA ILE A 87 -8.15 -9.11 2.76
C ILE A 87 -8.28 -9.41 4.26
N VAL A 88 -9.42 -9.97 4.69
CA VAL A 88 -9.65 -10.40 6.08
C VAL A 88 -8.75 -11.57 6.45
N LYS A 89 -8.65 -12.59 5.58
CA LYS A 89 -7.77 -13.73 5.76
C LYS A 89 -6.31 -13.31 5.92
N ARG A 90 -5.84 -12.37 5.10
CA ARG A 90 -4.49 -11.82 5.20
C ARG A 90 -4.25 -11.06 6.51
N ALA A 91 -5.27 -10.39 7.05
CA ALA A 91 -5.15 -9.68 8.32
C ALA A 91 -5.12 -10.63 9.53
N VAL A 92 -5.79 -11.78 9.44
CA VAL A 92 -5.89 -12.80 10.50
C VAL A 92 -4.67 -13.73 10.52
N HIS A 93 -4.13 -14.09 9.35
CA HIS A 93 -2.98 -14.99 9.22
C HIS A 93 -1.65 -14.26 8.95
N GLY A 94 -1.64 -12.93 9.02
CA GLY A 94 -0.52 -12.07 8.65
C GLY A 94 0.45 -11.78 9.78
#